data_AF-A0A537TJF8-F1
#
_entry.id   AF-A0A537TJF8-F1
#
_cell.length_a   1.000
_cell.length_b   1.000
_cell.length_c   1.000
_cell.angle_alpha   90.00
_cell.angle_beta   90.00
_cell.angle_gamma   90.00
#
_symmetry.space_group_name_H-M   'P 1'
#
loop_
_entity.id
_entity.type
_entity.pdbx_description
1 polymer ?
#
loop_
_entity_poly.entity_id
_entity_poly.type
_entity_poly.pdbx_seq_one_letter_code
_entity_poly.pdbx_strand_id
1 'polypeptide(L)'
;MADDRADRALDATRRTRLANERTYLAWWRSGLTAFAVSFGAGRLVPALAKGANWPFEAIGVLFALVGVAFIAYGYVRQKQVEDALAVGEYVPLESRAAAAFAAVGVLLGVATIVLLIVSPE
;
A
#
# COMPACT_ATOMS: atom_id res chain seq x y z
N MET A 1 12.85 -21.78 36.47
CA MET A 1 11.50 -21.16 36.38
C MET A 1 11.54 -19.67 36.04
N ALA A 2 12.49 -18.88 36.56
CA ALA A 2 12.69 -17.48 36.15
C ALA A 2 13.29 -17.36 34.74
N ASP A 3 14.27 -18.22 34.43
CA ASP A 3 14.91 -18.37 33.11
C ASP A 3 13.87 -18.59 31.99
N ASP A 4 12.99 -19.57 32.19
CA ASP A 4 11.90 -19.93 31.29
C ASP A 4 10.85 -18.80 31.06
N ARG A 5 10.73 -17.83 31.98
CA ARG A 5 9.88 -16.64 31.75
C ARG A 5 10.58 -15.58 30.92
N ALA A 6 11.88 -15.38 31.15
CA ALA A 6 12.69 -14.44 30.38
C ALA A 6 12.79 -14.89 28.92
N ASP A 7 13.04 -16.18 28.68
CA ASP A 7 13.09 -16.75 27.33
C ASP A 7 11.76 -16.60 26.59
N ARG A 8 10.63 -16.85 27.28
CA ARG A 8 9.29 -16.65 26.70
C ARG A 8 8.99 -15.19 26.36
N ALA A 9 9.47 -14.24 27.15
CA ALA A 9 9.30 -12.80 26.88
C ALA A 9 10.15 -12.35 25.67
N LEU A 10 11.37 -12.86 25.55
CA LEU A 10 12.25 -12.61 24.40
C LEU A 10 11.66 -13.21 23.11
N ASP A 11 11.15 -14.43 23.16
CA ASP A 11 10.50 -15.08 22.02
C ASP A 11 9.23 -14.34 21.58
N ALA A 12 8.40 -13.90 22.54
CA ALA A 12 7.22 -13.10 22.25
C ALA A 12 7.58 -11.80 21.51
N THR A 13 8.63 -11.10 21.96
CA THR A 13 9.13 -9.86 21.34
C THR A 13 9.71 -10.10 19.94
N ARG A 14 10.42 -11.22 19.75
CA ARG A 14 10.91 -11.61 18.42
C ARG A 14 9.77 -11.89 17.45
N ARG A 15 8.71 -12.59 17.90
CA ARG A 15 7.55 -12.92 17.06
C ARG A 15 6.74 -11.68 16.67
N THR A 16 6.57 -10.71 17.57
CA THR A 16 5.89 -9.44 17.23
C THR A 16 6.69 -8.62 16.23
N ARG A 17 8.02 -8.57 16.37
CA ARG A 17 8.89 -7.88 15.40
C ARG A 17 8.79 -8.49 14.00
N LEU A 18 8.90 -9.81 13.88
CA LEU A 18 8.76 -10.52 12.61
C LEU A 18 7.37 -10.34 11.97
N ALA A 19 6.31 -10.19 12.79
CA ALA A 19 4.98 -9.88 12.29
C ALA A 19 4.92 -8.48 11.66
N ASN A 20 5.51 -7.47 12.31
CA ASN A 20 5.58 -6.11 11.77
C ASN A 20 6.37 -6.03 10.47
N GLU A 21 7.53 -6.70 10.39
CA GLU A 21 8.33 -6.74 9.16
C GLU A 21 7.53 -7.31 7.99
N ARG A 22 6.74 -8.37 8.23
CA ARG A 22 5.85 -8.94 7.19
C ARG A 22 4.76 -7.96 6.76
N THR A 23 4.15 -7.24 7.70
CA THR A 23 3.17 -6.20 7.37
C THR A 23 3.82 -5.09 6.56
N TYR A 24 5.02 -4.63 6.93
CA TYR A 24 5.77 -3.63 6.17
C TYR A 24 6.06 -4.07 4.74
N LEU A 25 6.54 -5.30 4.55
CA LEU A 25 6.78 -5.85 3.21
C LEU A 25 5.48 -6.00 2.40
N ALA A 26 4.35 -6.26 3.05
CA ALA A 26 3.05 -6.28 2.39
C ALA A 26 2.62 -4.89 1.87
N TRP A 27 2.92 -3.82 2.61
CA TRP A 27 2.71 -2.43 2.17
C TRP A 27 3.58 -2.11 0.95
N TRP A 28 4.87 -2.47 1.00
CA TRP A 28 5.79 -2.33 -0.13
C TRP A 28 5.31 -3.06 -1.39
N ARG A 29 4.95 -4.34 -1.24
CA ARG A 29 4.44 -5.15 -2.35
C ARG A 29 3.21 -4.50 -2.98
N SER A 30 2.28 -4.00 -2.17
CA SER A 30 1.06 -3.35 -2.67
C SER A 30 1.37 -2.04 -3.40
N GLY A 31 2.31 -1.24 -2.88
CA GLY A 31 2.78 -0.02 -3.54
C GLY A 31 3.48 -0.27 -4.88
N LEU A 32 4.34 -1.30 -4.95
CA LEU A 32 4.99 -1.71 -6.20
C LEU A 32 3.99 -2.21 -7.25
N THR A 33 2.97 -2.96 -6.84
CA THR A 33 1.88 -3.36 -7.75
C THR A 33 1.13 -2.14 -8.27
N ALA A 34 0.83 -1.15 -7.43
CA ALA A 34 0.19 0.08 -7.87
C ALA A 34 1.05 0.86 -8.88
N PHE A 35 2.38 0.87 -8.72
CA PHE A 35 3.28 1.45 -9.73
C PHE A 35 3.29 0.68 -11.05
N ALA A 36 3.25 -0.64 -11.01
CA ALA A 36 3.14 -1.44 -12.23
C ALA A 36 1.83 -1.11 -12.99
N VAL A 37 0.72 -0.97 -12.26
CA VAL A 37 -0.57 -0.57 -12.84
C VAL A 37 -0.52 0.86 -13.37
N SER A 38 0.10 1.80 -12.64
CA SER A 38 0.31 3.19 -13.09
C SER A 38 1.03 3.24 -14.44
N PHE A 39 2.12 2.48 -14.58
CA PHE A 39 2.88 2.41 -15.81
C PHE A 39 2.06 1.79 -16.96
N GLY A 40 1.35 0.69 -16.69
CA GLY A 40 0.45 0.06 -17.65
C GLY A 40 -0.65 1.01 -18.14
N ALA A 41 -1.40 1.61 -17.23
CA ALA A 41 -2.50 2.50 -17.55
C ALA A 41 -2.03 3.81 -18.19
N GLY A 42 -0.97 4.44 -17.67
CA GLY A 42 -0.51 5.76 -18.08
C GLY A 42 0.36 5.80 -19.33
N ARG A 43 1.00 4.69 -19.72
CA ARG A 43 1.92 4.66 -20.88
C ARG A 43 1.62 3.52 -21.86
N LEU A 44 1.33 2.32 -21.37
CA LEU A 44 1.12 1.16 -22.25
C LEU A 44 -0.21 1.25 -23.01
N VAL A 45 -1.29 1.59 -22.32
CA VAL A 45 -2.64 1.74 -22.92
C VAL A 45 -2.70 2.87 -23.96
N PRO A 46 -2.27 4.11 -23.66
CA PRO A 46 -2.31 5.20 -24.64
C PRO A 46 -1.34 5.01 -25.82
N ALA A 47 -0.30 4.18 -25.70
CA ALA A 47 0.55 3.81 -26.83
C ALA A 47 -0.16 2.90 -27.85
N LEU A 48 -1.23 2.21 -27.42
CA LEU A 48 -2.02 1.30 -28.24
C LEU A 48 -3.34 1.93 -28.72
N ALA A 49 -3.89 2.89 -27.96
CA ALA A 49 -5.11 3.60 -28.31
C ALA A 49 -4.86 4.75 -29.31
N LYS A 50 -5.75 4.94 -30.28
CA LYS A 50 -5.75 6.10 -31.18
C LYS A 50 -6.76 7.12 -30.66
N GLY A 51 -6.32 8.10 -29.86
CA GLY A 51 -7.24 9.09 -29.29
C GLY A 51 -6.59 10.07 -28.30
N ALA A 52 -7.41 10.70 -27.47
CA ALA A 52 -6.94 11.62 -26.44
C ALA A 52 -6.26 10.85 -25.29
N ASN A 53 -4.95 11.06 -25.10
CA ASN A 53 -4.13 10.31 -24.14
C ASN A 53 -4.20 10.82 -22.69
N TRP A 54 -4.68 12.05 -22.50
CA TRP A 54 -4.73 12.71 -21.19
C TRP A 54 -5.53 11.94 -20.10
N PRO A 55 -6.64 11.20 -20.39
CA PRO A 55 -7.38 10.47 -19.36
C PRO A 55 -6.57 9.30 -18.80
N PHE A 56 -5.87 8.58 -19.68
CA PHE A 56 -5.02 7.46 -19.31
C PHE A 56 -3.79 7.93 -18.51
N GLU A 57 -3.18 9.04 -18.92
CA GLU A 57 -2.10 9.67 -18.15
C GLU A 57 -2.57 10.09 -16.75
N ALA A 58 -3.75 10.70 -16.63
CA ALA A 58 -4.32 11.09 -15.34
C ALA A 58 -4.55 9.88 -14.42
N ILE A 59 -5.13 8.79 -14.94
CA ILE A 59 -5.29 7.54 -14.18
C ILE A 59 -3.93 6.96 -13.77
N GLY A 60 -2.95 6.96 -14.68
CA GLY A 60 -1.59 6.54 -14.38
C GLY A 60 -1.00 7.32 -13.21
N VAL A 61 -1.12 8.65 -13.20
CA VAL A 61 -0.67 9.52 -12.10
C VAL A 61 -1.40 9.18 -10.80
N LEU A 62 -2.71 8.97 -10.84
CA LEU A 62 -3.50 8.59 -9.66
C LEU A 62 -3.04 7.24 -9.06
N PHE A 63 -2.78 6.22 -9.89
CA PHE A 63 -2.21 4.96 -9.40
C PHE A 63 -0.80 5.15 -8.82
N ALA A 64 0.02 6.03 -9.40
CA ALA A 64 1.34 6.34 -8.84
C ALA A 64 1.21 6.99 -7.45
N LEU A 65 0.29 7.94 -7.28
CA LEU A 65 0.02 8.58 -5.99
C LEU A 65 -0.42 7.54 -4.94
N VAL A 66 -1.27 6.59 -5.32
CA VAL A 66 -1.66 5.48 -4.45
C VAL A 66 -0.47 4.59 -4.09
N GLY A 67 0.41 4.28 -5.05
CA GLY A 67 1.64 3.53 -4.81
C GLY A 67 2.58 4.22 -3.81
N VAL A 68 2.80 5.53 -4.00
CA VAL A 68 3.56 6.36 -3.05
C VAL A 68 2.91 6.34 -1.68
N ALA A 69 1.59 6.47 -1.59
CA ALA A 69 0.88 6.50 -0.33
C ALA A 69 0.94 5.15 0.41
N PHE A 70 0.89 4.02 -0.30
CA PHE A 70 1.10 2.69 0.29
C PHE A 70 2.50 2.56 0.92
N ILE A 71 3.54 3.02 0.22
CA ILE A 71 4.93 2.96 0.71
C ILE A 71 5.12 3.92 1.88
N ALA A 72 4.64 5.15 1.76
CA ALA A 72 4.75 6.17 2.81
C ALA A 72 4.00 5.75 4.08
N TYR A 73 2.78 5.22 3.96
CA TYR A 73 2.02 4.72 5.10
C TYR A 73 2.71 3.51 5.74
N GLY A 74 3.24 2.59 4.94
CA GLY A 74 4.04 1.46 5.43
C GLY A 74 5.25 1.92 6.26
N TYR A 75 6.00 2.91 5.76
CA TYR A 75 7.18 3.48 6.44
C TYR A 75 6.82 4.22 7.73
N VAL A 76 5.84 5.12 7.68
CA VAL A 76 5.39 5.88 8.86
C VAL A 76 4.85 4.93 9.92
N ARG A 77 4.07 3.91 9.53
CA ARG A 77 3.53 2.90 10.46
C ARG A 77 4.65 2.06 11.08
N GLN A 78 5.63 1.61 10.30
CA GLN A 78 6.76 0.86 10.84
C GLN A 78 7.49 1.70 11.90
N LYS A 79 7.77 2.97 11.60
CA LYS A 79 8.43 3.90 12.53
C LYS A 79 7.61 4.13 13.80
N GLN A 80 6.30 4.39 13.68
CA GLN A 80 5.41 4.57 14.83
C GLN A 80 5.36 3.33 15.74
N VAL A 81 5.41 2.12 15.17
CA VAL A 81 5.39 0.90 15.98
C VAL A 81 6.76 0.61 16.59
N GLU A 82 7.87 0.91 15.89
CA GLU A 82 9.21 0.83 16.48
C GLU A 82 9.38 1.83 17.64
N ASP A 83 8.93 3.08 17.45
CA ASP A 83 8.96 4.12 18.49
C ASP A 83 8.06 3.75 19.69
N ALA A 84 6.87 3.16 19.45
CA ALA A 84 5.97 2.73 20.52
C ALA A 84 6.47 1.48 21.27
N LEU A 85 7.09 0.52 20.56
CA LEU A 85 7.74 -0.64 21.18
C LEU A 85 8.94 -0.24 22.03
N ALA A 86 9.64 0.86 21.68
CA ALA A 86 10.72 1.40 22.49
C ALA A 86 10.24 2.00 23.83
N VAL A 87 8.98 2.42 23.91
CA VAL A 87 8.36 3.03 25.12
C VAL A 87 7.42 2.05 25.85
N GLY A 88 7.08 0.91 25.23
CA GLY A 88 6.19 -0.12 25.82
C GLY A 88 4.70 0.17 25.63
N GLU A 89 4.32 1.11 24.78
CA GLU A 89 2.92 1.46 24.49
C GLU A 89 2.39 0.77 23.23
N TYR A 90 1.06 0.53 23.20
CA TYR A 90 0.37 -0.11 22.09
C TYR A 90 -0.36 0.92 21.22
N VAL A 91 0.00 1.05 19.94
CA VAL A 91 -0.68 1.93 18.98
C VAL A 91 -1.76 1.14 18.21
N PRO A 92 -3.06 1.38 18.43
CA PRO A 92 -4.12 0.67 17.72
C PRO A 92 -4.05 0.89 16.19
N LEU A 93 -4.60 -0.07 15.44
CA LEU A 93 -4.75 0.04 13.99
C LEU A 93 -5.79 1.11 13.68
N GLU A 94 -5.39 2.16 12.98
CA GLU A 94 -6.33 3.17 12.52
C GLU A 94 -7.05 2.64 11.27
N SER A 95 -8.18 1.95 11.47
CA SER A 95 -8.99 1.33 10.41
C SER A 95 -9.43 2.30 9.31
N ARG A 96 -9.42 3.61 9.58
CA ARG A 96 -9.79 4.66 8.63
C ARG A 96 -8.83 4.77 7.44
N ALA A 97 -7.52 4.65 7.66
CA ALA A 97 -6.54 4.75 6.58
C ALA A 97 -6.64 3.56 5.62
N ALA A 98 -6.79 2.35 6.16
CA ALA A 98 -7.00 1.13 5.37
C ALA A 98 -8.28 1.22 4.52
N ALA A 99 -9.39 1.71 5.11
CA ALA A 99 -10.64 1.92 4.40
C ALA A 99 -10.51 2.98 3.29
N ALA A 100 -9.77 4.07 3.53
CA ALA A 100 -9.51 5.09 2.53
C ALA A 100 -8.71 4.55 1.33
N PHE A 101 -7.65 3.77 1.58
CA PHE A 101 -6.89 3.13 0.50
C PHE A 101 -7.73 2.15 -0.32
N ALA A 102 -8.57 1.35 0.34
CA ALA A 102 -9.47 0.43 -0.35
C ALA A 102 -10.48 1.19 -1.23
N ALA A 103 -11.10 2.25 -0.69
CA ALA A 103 -12.05 3.06 -1.43
C ALA A 103 -11.41 3.72 -2.66
N VAL A 104 -10.23 4.32 -2.50
CA VAL A 104 -9.50 4.94 -3.62
C VAL A 104 -9.10 3.89 -4.66
N GLY A 105 -8.59 2.73 -4.25
CA GLY A 105 -8.23 1.64 -5.16
C GLY A 105 -9.42 1.14 -5.99
N VAL A 106 -10.59 0.97 -5.36
CA VAL A 106 -11.83 0.59 -6.06
C VAL A 106 -12.25 1.67 -7.05
N LEU A 107 -12.26 2.94 -6.64
CA LEU A 107 -12.63 4.06 -7.52
C LEU A 107 -11.73 4.15 -8.75
N LEU A 108 -10.41 3.98 -8.59
CA LEU A 108 -9.47 3.97 -9.70
C LEU A 108 -9.65 2.76 -10.62
N GLY A 109 -9.90 1.58 -10.05
CA GLY A 109 -10.20 0.39 -10.85
C GLY A 109 -11.45 0.58 -11.71
N VAL A 110 -12.53 1.10 -11.12
CA VAL A 110 -13.78 1.40 -11.84
C VAL A 110 -13.54 2.46 -12.92
N ALA A 111 -12.86 3.57 -12.60
CA ALA A 111 -12.55 4.61 -13.57
C ALA A 111 -11.74 4.08 -14.76
N THR A 112 -10.79 3.19 -14.50
CA THR A 112 -9.99 2.54 -15.55
C THR A 112 -10.85 1.68 -16.47
N ILE A 113 -11.75 0.86 -15.90
CA ILE A 113 -12.68 0.03 -16.67
C ILE A 113 -13.62 0.91 -17.51
N VAL A 114 -14.17 1.98 -16.94
CA VAL A 114 -15.05 2.91 -17.65
C VAL A 114 -14.30 3.58 -18.81
N LEU A 115 -13.08 4.07 -18.61
CA LEU A 115 -12.29 4.65 -19.69
C LEU A 115 -12.01 3.67 -20.82
N LEU A 116 -11.69 2.40 -20.49
CA LEU A 116 -11.48 1.36 -21.49
C LEU A 116 -12.76 1.07 -22.30
N ILE A 117 -13.93 1.10 -21.65
CA ILE A 117 -15.23 0.85 -22.33
C ILE A 117 -15.68 2.05 -23.16
N VAL A 118 -15.43 3.28 -22.68
CA VAL A 118 -15.85 4.54 -23.32
C VAL A 118 -14.88 5.01 -24.40
N SER A 119 -13.68 4.44 -24.44
CA SER A 119 -12.71 4.61 -25.53
C SER A 119 -12.66 3.39 -26.47
N PRO A 120 -13.79 2.87 -27.01
CA PRO A 120 -13.73 1.87 -28.05
C PRO A 120 -13.43 2.57 -29.39
N GLU A 121 -12.41 2.06 -30.08
CA GLU A 121 -12.03 2.39 -31.47
C GLU A 121 -11.32 3.74 -31.71
#